data_AF-A0A1I6RH29-F1
#
_entry.id   AF-A0A1I6RH29-F1
#
_cell.length_a   1.000
_cell.length_b   1.000
_cell.length_c   1.000
_cell.angle_alpha   90.00
_cell.angle_beta   90.00
_cell.angle_gamma   90.00
#
_symmetry.space_group_name_H-M   'P 1'
#
loop_
_entity.id
_entity.type
_entity.pdbx_description
1 polymer ?
#
loop_
_entity_poly.entity_id
_entity_poly.type
_entity_poly.pdbx_seq_one_letter_code
_entity_poly.pdbx_strand_id
1 'polypeptide(L)'
;MRNDYGNDHDRKVPNEAKNWNWGAFFLTFVWGLYHRVYLSLLVFVPIVGIVIPFILGAKGSEWAWKRKEWESVEEFTTSQRWWRNLGLAVTLGVVIAFPIIIGLLNILYVMGDQGR
;
A
#
# COMPACT_ATOMS: atom_id res chain seq x y z
N MET A 1 8.03 -27.65 -13.23
CA MET A 1 9.01 -27.77 -12.13
C MET A 1 8.36 -27.17 -10.91
N ARG A 2 8.19 -27.93 -9.83
CA ARG A 2 7.59 -27.45 -8.57
C ARG A 2 8.76 -26.93 -7.74
N ASN A 3 8.75 -25.65 -7.42
CA ASN A 3 9.96 -24.95 -7.01
C ASN A 3 10.27 -25.20 -5.53
N ASP A 4 11.55 -25.43 -5.21
CA ASP A 4 12.13 -25.64 -3.86
C ASP A 4 11.99 -24.43 -2.91
N TYR A 5 11.05 -23.52 -3.16
CA TYR A 5 10.75 -22.40 -2.26
C TYR A 5 9.79 -22.80 -1.13
N GLY A 6 9.38 -24.07 -1.05
CA GLY A 6 8.57 -24.59 0.05
C GLY A 6 9.39 -24.78 1.33
N ASN A 7 8.98 -24.09 2.40
CA ASN A 7 9.40 -24.35 3.78
C ASN A 7 10.87 -24.11 4.19
N ASP A 8 11.50 -23.04 3.72
CA ASP A 8 12.72 -22.54 4.39
C ASP A 8 12.53 -21.10 4.87
N HIS A 9 12.73 -20.88 6.18
CA HIS A 9 12.71 -19.55 6.79
C HIS A 9 13.86 -18.66 6.26
N ASP A 10 14.81 -19.27 5.54
CA ASP A 10 15.92 -18.65 4.83
C ASP A 10 15.72 -18.53 3.31
N ARG A 11 14.48 -18.32 2.83
CA ARG A 11 14.27 -17.88 1.44
C ARG A 11 15.11 -16.64 1.16
N LYS A 12 16.17 -16.81 0.36
CA LYS A 12 16.99 -15.69 -0.13
C LYS A 12 16.04 -14.64 -0.70
N VAL A 13 16.04 -13.46 -0.08
CA VAL A 13 15.18 -12.35 -0.51
C VAL A 13 15.69 -11.87 -1.87
N PRO A 14 14.90 -11.99 -2.94
CA PRO A 14 15.31 -11.56 -4.27
C PRO A 14 15.49 -10.04 -4.26
N ASN A 15 16.34 -9.51 -5.14
CA ASN A 15 16.64 -8.07 -5.15
C ASN A 15 15.40 -7.23 -5.46
N GLU A 16 14.47 -7.78 -6.22
CA GLU A 16 13.18 -7.19 -6.56
C GLU A 16 12.31 -6.94 -5.31
N ALA A 17 12.43 -7.79 -4.29
CA ALA A 17 11.71 -7.64 -3.03
C ALA A 17 12.34 -6.61 -2.08
N LYS A 18 13.54 -6.10 -2.37
CA LYS A 18 14.23 -5.07 -1.57
C LYS A 18 13.91 -3.64 -2.04
N ASN A 19 13.20 -3.52 -3.15
CA ASN A 19 12.79 -2.24 -3.70
C ASN A 19 11.66 -1.61 -2.88
N TRP A 20 11.57 -0.28 -2.93
CA TRP A 20 10.49 0.46 -2.32
C TRP A 20 9.12 0.00 -2.82
N ASN A 21 8.23 -0.29 -1.89
CA ASN A 21 6.89 -0.77 -2.15
C ASN A 21 5.86 0.38 -2.06
N TRP A 22 5.60 0.99 -3.21
CA TRP A 22 4.57 2.03 -3.33
C TRP A 22 3.17 1.52 -2.99
N GLY A 23 2.83 0.26 -3.28
CA GLY A 23 1.53 -0.31 -2.92
C GLY A 23 1.36 -0.39 -1.41
N ALA A 24 2.39 -0.89 -0.71
CA ALA A 24 2.41 -0.97 0.75
C ALA A 24 2.38 0.41 1.42
N PHE A 25 3.07 1.40 0.85
CA PHE A 25 3.05 2.77 1.33
C PHE A 25 1.65 3.39 1.22
N PHE A 26 1.05 3.40 0.02
CA PHE A 26 -0.23 4.08 -0.21
C PHE A 26 -1.44 3.35 0.37
N LEU A 27 -1.45 2.02 0.33
CA LEU A 27 -2.61 1.22 0.73
C LEU A 27 -2.44 0.57 2.11
N THR A 28 -1.25 0.67 2.72
CA THR A 28 -0.92 0.31 4.11
C THR A 28 -1.66 -0.92 4.65
N PHE A 29 -2.77 -0.75 5.38
CA PHE A 29 -3.45 -1.88 6.03
C PHE A 29 -4.11 -2.83 5.03
N VAL A 30 -4.70 -2.30 3.94
CA VAL A 30 -5.34 -3.10 2.89
C VAL A 30 -4.30 -4.00 2.21
N TRP A 31 -3.17 -3.40 1.83
CA TRP A 31 -2.06 -4.13 1.25
C TRP A 31 -1.49 -5.17 2.22
N GLY A 32 -1.31 -4.80 3.50
CA GLY A 32 -0.72 -5.69 4.49
C GLY A 32 -1.63 -6.87 4.86
N LEU A 33 -2.97 -6.69 4.88
CA LEU A 33 -3.92 -7.80 5.07
C LEU A 33 -3.79 -8.83 3.96
N TYR A 34 -3.74 -8.39 2.70
CA TYR A 34 -3.59 -9.28 1.55
C TYR A 34 -2.25 -10.07 1.61
N HIS A 35 -1.16 -9.42 2.01
CA HIS A 35 0.18 -10.03 2.08
C HIS A 35 0.52 -10.65 3.44
N ARG A 36 -0.43 -10.71 4.38
CA ARG A 36 -0.25 -11.23 5.75
C ARG A 36 0.80 -10.46 6.58
N VAL A 37 1.09 -9.22 6.23
CA VAL A 37 2.00 -8.30 6.95
C VAL A 37 1.18 -7.48 7.96
N TYR A 38 0.77 -8.12 9.05
CA TYR A 38 -0.13 -7.49 10.04
C TYR A 38 0.45 -6.31 10.80
N LEU A 39 1.76 -6.05 10.70
CA LEU A 39 2.35 -4.80 11.18
C LEU A 39 1.66 -3.57 10.55
N SER A 40 1.07 -3.72 9.37
CA SER A 40 0.31 -2.66 8.72
C SER A 40 -0.91 -2.17 9.51
N LEU A 41 -1.44 -2.97 10.43
CA LEU A 41 -2.56 -2.59 11.30
C LEU A 41 -2.16 -1.53 12.33
N LEU A 42 -0.86 -1.33 12.58
CA LEU A 42 -0.38 -0.25 13.44
C LEU A 42 -0.64 1.15 12.84
N VAL A 43 -1.09 1.25 11.59
CA VAL A 43 -1.56 2.52 11.01
C VAL A 43 -2.71 3.16 11.81
N PHE A 44 -3.48 2.36 12.55
CA PHE A 44 -4.59 2.85 13.36
C PHE A 44 -4.17 3.37 14.73
N VAL A 45 -2.89 3.21 15.11
CA VAL A 45 -2.35 3.73 16.38
C VAL A 45 -1.89 5.18 16.16
N PRO A 46 -2.35 6.16 16.95
CA PRO A 46 -1.90 7.55 16.83
C PRO A 46 -0.39 7.69 16.90
N ILE A 47 0.17 8.64 16.15
CA ILE A 47 1.62 8.93 16.01
C ILE A 47 2.38 7.80 15.29
N VAL A 48 2.28 6.56 15.78
CA VAL A 48 2.89 5.36 15.16
C VAL A 48 2.40 5.18 13.73
N GLY A 49 1.10 5.37 13.51
CA GLY A 49 0.49 5.16 12.21
C GLY A 49 0.96 6.13 11.12
N ILE A 50 1.59 7.25 11.48
CA ILE A 50 2.25 8.16 10.53
C ILE A 50 3.53 7.53 9.98
N VAL A 51 4.25 6.76 10.81
CA VAL A 51 5.56 6.16 10.46
C VAL A 51 5.39 4.81 9.75
N ILE A 52 4.35 4.05 10.07
CA ILE A 52 4.11 2.71 9.53
C ILE A 52 4.09 2.64 7.99
N PRO A 53 3.41 3.55 7.26
CA PRO A 53 3.45 3.56 5.80
C PRO A 53 4.87 3.59 5.24
N PHE A 54 5.77 4.37 5.83
CA PHE A 54 7.17 4.48 5.39
C PHE A 54 7.96 3.20 5.66
N ILE A 55 7.75 2.58 6.83
CA ILE A 55 8.36 1.30 7.17
C ILE A 55 7.90 0.22 6.19
N LEU A 56 6.61 0.18 5.86
CA LEU A 56 6.05 -0.73 4.87
C LEU A 56 6.52 -0.42 3.45
N GLY A 57 6.70 0.85 3.11
CA GLY A 57 7.34 1.24 1.85
C GLY A 57 8.75 0.68 1.74
N ALA A 58 9.56 0.78 2.80
CA ALA A 58 10.94 0.32 2.78
C ALA A 58 11.09 -1.21 2.85
N LYS A 59 10.30 -1.89 3.68
CA LYS A 59 10.49 -3.33 4.01
C LYS A 59 9.29 -4.23 3.68
N GLY A 60 8.17 -3.65 3.26
CA GLY A 60 6.93 -4.39 3.02
C GLY A 60 7.11 -5.53 2.04
N SER A 61 7.73 -5.27 0.88
CA SER A 61 8.02 -6.29 -0.13
C SER A 61 8.81 -7.49 0.44
N GLU A 62 9.85 -7.23 1.23
CA GLU A 62 10.64 -8.29 1.87
C GLU A 62 9.79 -9.11 2.85
N TRP A 63 8.95 -8.44 3.63
CA TRP A 63 8.05 -9.11 4.57
C TRP A 63 6.96 -9.92 3.85
N ALA A 64 6.41 -9.41 2.76
CA ALA A 64 5.44 -10.13 1.93
C ALA A 64 6.05 -11.37 1.28
N TRP A 65 7.30 -11.28 0.81
CA TRP A 65 8.04 -12.42 0.26
C TRP A 65 8.22 -13.55 1.27
N LYS A 66 8.56 -13.20 2.52
CA LYS A 66 8.80 -14.16 3.60
C LYS A 66 7.51 -14.79 4.16
N ARG A 67 6.35 -14.14 4.02
CA ARG A 67 5.10 -14.56 4.69
C ARG A 67 4.13 -15.35 3.82
N LYS A 68 4.23 -15.25 2.50
CA LYS A 68 3.37 -15.95 1.56
C LYS A 68 4.20 -16.89 0.70
N GLU A 69 3.64 -18.02 0.29
CA GLU A 69 4.25 -18.89 -0.71
C GLU A 69 4.05 -18.28 -2.09
N TRP A 70 5.13 -18.19 -2.85
CA TRP A 70 5.16 -17.70 -4.23
C TRP A 70 5.78 -18.80 -5.08
N GLU A 71 5.19 -19.08 -6.22
CA GLU A 71 5.72 -20.04 -7.17
C GLU A 71 7.02 -19.49 -7.77
N SER A 72 7.08 -18.19 -8.09
CA SER A 72 8.29 -17.56 -8.65
C SER A 72 8.48 -16.10 -8.22
N VAL A 73 9.69 -15.58 -8.43
CA VAL A 73 9.96 -14.14 -8.28
C VAL A 73 9.09 -13.33 -9.25
N GLU A 74 8.85 -13.84 -10.45
CA GLU A 74 7.99 -13.17 -11.44
C GLU A 74 6.55 -13.04 -10.97
N GLU A 75 5.97 -14.11 -10.40
CA GLU A 75 4.62 -14.08 -9.82
C GLU A 75 4.52 -13.02 -8.71
N PHE A 76 5.50 -13.00 -7.80
CA PHE A 76 5.58 -11.99 -6.75
C PHE A 76 5.67 -10.57 -7.32
N THR A 77 6.58 -10.31 -8.27
CA THR A 77 6.73 -8.97 -8.84
C THR A 77 5.50 -8.52 -9.61
N THR A 78 4.77 -9.43 -10.25
CA THR A 78 3.52 -9.13 -10.93
C THR A 78 2.45 -8.71 -9.93
N SER A 79 2.33 -9.43 -8.81
CA SER A 79 1.45 -9.04 -7.71
C SER A 79 1.82 -7.66 -7.15
N GLN A 80 3.10 -7.40 -6.83
CA GLN A 80 3.54 -6.10 -6.32
C GLN A 80 3.31 -4.96 -7.33
N ARG A 81 3.47 -5.21 -8.64
CA ARG A 81 3.19 -4.23 -9.69
C ARG A 81 1.71 -3.85 -9.74
N TRP A 82 0.81 -4.83 -9.61
CA TRP A 82 -0.63 -4.58 -9.54
C TRP A 82 -0.97 -3.68 -8.34
N TRP A 83 -0.43 -4.02 -7.16
CA TRP A 83 -0.63 -3.23 -5.94
C TRP A 83 -0.05 -1.83 -6.01
N ARG A 84 1.13 -1.65 -6.62
CA ARG A 84 1.70 -0.33 -6.90
C ARG A 84 0.75 0.50 -7.77
N ASN A 85 0.29 -0.07 -8.89
CA ASN A 85 -0.55 0.65 -9.84
C ASN A 85 -1.89 1.04 -9.19
N LEU A 86 -2.49 0.12 -8.42
CA LEU A 86 -3.70 0.41 -7.65
C LEU A 86 -3.47 1.52 -6.62
N GLY A 87 -2.39 1.45 -5.85
CA GLY A 87 -2.06 2.45 -4.83
C GLY A 87 -1.87 3.85 -5.43
N LEU A 88 -1.18 3.93 -6.56
CA LEU A 88 -1.02 5.18 -7.31
C LEU A 88 -2.36 5.71 -7.84
N ALA A 89 -3.19 4.86 -8.45
CA ALA A 89 -4.47 5.27 -8.99
C ALA A 89 -5.42 5.82 -7.91
N VAL A 90 -5.52 5.12 -6.77
CA VAL A 90 -6.33 5.57 -5.63
C VAL A 90 -5.81 6.89 -5.07
N THR A 91 -4.49 7.01 -4.88
CA THR A 91 -3.89 8.23 -4.34
C THR A 91 -4.13 9.43 -5.26
N LEU A 92 -3.91 9.28 -6.56
CA LEU A 92 -4.16 10.35 -7.53
C LEU A 92 -5.64 10.72 -7.58
N GLY A 93 -6.54 9.72 -7.56
CA GLY A 93 -7.98 9.95 -7.51
C GLY A 93 -8.39 10.79 -6.29
N VAL A 94 -7.87 10.48 -5.10
CA VAL A 94 -8.16 11.24 -3.88
C VAL A 94 -7.55 12.65 -3.95
N VAL A 95 -6.28 12.78 -4.33
CA VAL A 95 -5.58 14.07 -4.39
C VAL A 95 -6.22 15.02 -5.39
N ILE A 96 -6.82 14.52 -6.47
CA ILE A 96 -7.54 15.34 -7.47
C ILE A 96 -8.98 15.60 -7.03
N ALA A 97 -9.74 14.57 -6.65
CA ALA A 97 -11.16 14.71 -6.36
C ALA A 97 -11.42 15.48 -5.07
N PHE A 98 -10.62 15.27 -4.03
CA PHE A 98 -10.81 15.90 -2.72
C PHE A 98 -10.83 17.44 -2.77
N PRO A 99 -9.81 18.14 -3.35
CA PRO A 99 -9.85 19.59 -3.43
C PRO A 99 -10.99 20.12 -4.31
N ILE A 100 -11.37 19.39 -5.36
CA ILE A 100 -12.53 19.76 -6.21
C ILE A 100 -13.80 19.73 -5.38
N ILE A 101 -14.04 18.64 -4.64
CA ILE A 101 -15.22 18.49 -3.78
C ILE A 101 -15.25 19.60 -2.73
N ILE A 102 -14.13 19.83 -2.03
CA ILE A 102 -14.03 20.92 -1.04
C ILE A 102 -14.29 22.28 -1.68
N GLY A 103 -13.74 22.55 -2.85
CA GLY A 103 -13.98 23.80 -3.59
C GLY A 103 -15.46 24.00 -3.92
N LEU A 104 -16.13 22.99 -4.46
CA LEU A 104 -17.56 23.03 -4.78
C LEU A 104 -18.42 23.24 -3.52
N LEU A 105 -18.13 22.54 -2.42
CA LEU A 105 -18.84 22.71 -1.16
C LEU A 105 -18.67 24.13 -0.60
N ASN A 106 -17.49 24.73 -0.72
CA ASN A 106 -17.26 26.12 -0.31
C ASN A 106 -18.06 27.11 -1.17
N ILE A 107 -18.10 26.92 -2.50
CA ILE A 107 -18.90 27.77 -3.39
C ILE A 107 -20.38 27.68 -3.02
N LEU A 108 -20.91 26.47 -2.80
CA LEU A 108 -22.31 26.27 -2.38
C LEU A 108 -22.61 26.92 -1.03
N TYR A 109 -21.70 26.79 -0.04
CA TYR A 109 -21.83 27.43 1.26
C TYR A 109 -21.94 28.95 1.14
N VAL A 110 -21.04 29.57 0.37
CA VAL A 110 -21.04 31.03 0.15
C VAL A 110 -22.31 31.48 -0.55
N MET A 111 -22.76 30.77 -1.61
CA MET A 111 -24.00 31.13 -2.31
C MET A 111 -25.24 31.00 -1.43
N GLY A 112 -25.26 30.04 -0.50
CA GLY A 112 -26.36 29.86 0.46
C GLY A 112 -26.41 30.94 1.55
N ASP A 113 -25.27 31.53 1.90
CA ASP A 113 -25.15 32.60 2.89
C ASP A 113 -25.62 33.96 2.35
N GLN A 114 -25.35 34.26 1.08
CA GLN A 114 -25.80 35.50 0.42
C GLN A 114 -27.34 35.62 0.28
N GLY A 115 -28.07 34.53 0.50
CA GLY A 115 -29.54 34.48 0.39
C GLY A 115 -30.28 34.46 1.74
N ARG A 116 -29.57 34.57 2.88
CA ARG A 116 -30.14 34.67 4.23
C ARG A 116 -30.00 36.08 4.79
#